data_AF-A0A2E5C5Q1-F1
#
_entry.id   AF-A0A2E5C5Q1-F1
#
_cell.length_a   1.000
_cell.length_b   1.000
_cell.length_c   1.000
_cell.angle_alpha   90.00
_cell.angle_beta   90.00
_cell.angle_gamma   90.00
#
_symmetry.space_group_name_H-M   'P 1'
#
loop_
_entity.id
_entity.type
_entity.pdbx_description
1 polymer ?
#
loop_
_entity_poly.entity_id
_entity_poly.type
_entity_poly.pdbx_seq_one_letter_code
_entity_poly.pdbx_strand_id
1 'polypeptide(L)'
;MAVFLHCIQDDLARFPRFLMLDNVEDKGMTEDRSQNFQRVIVAACDSMKDDYQLIFTTSMIDPELNKSEYVVGPFYKKGEHTLQFM
;
A
#
# COMPACT_ATOMS: atom_id res chain seq x y z
N MET A 1 -1.68 9.19 6.81
CA MET A 1 -0.27 9.30 6.37
C MET A 1 0.57 10.26 7.22
N ALA A 2 0.16 11.52 7.42
CA ALA A 2 1.00 12.52 8.12
C ALA A 2 1.49 12.08 9.52
N VAL A 3 0.61 11.55 10.36
CA VAL A 3 1.00 11.06 11.70
C VAL A 3 2.02 9.92 11.60
N PHE A 4 1.81 8.97 10.70
CA PHE A 4 2.71 7.85 10.49
C PHE A 4 4.11 8.31 10.07
N LEU A 5 4.20 9.22 9.08
CA LEU A 5 5.48 9.77 8.63
C LEU A 5 6.22 10.51 9.75
N HIS A 6 5.50 11.30 10.56
CA HIS A 6 6.07 11.94 11.74
C HIS A 6 6.63 10.92 12.74
N CYS A 7 5.92 9.82 12.98
CA CYS A 7 6.36 8.79 13.92
C CYS A 7 7.60 8.02 13.45
N ILE A 8 7.87 8.00 12.14
CA ILE A 8 9.11 7.44 11.59
C ILE A 8 10.30 8.36 11.89
N GLN A 9 10.11 9.68 11.73
CA GLN A 9 11.19 10.67 11.83
C GLN A 9 11.51 11.12 13.26
N ASP A 10 10.58 10.93 14.20
CA ASP A 10 10.74 11.34 15.59
C ASP A 10 10.83 10.11 16.50
N ASP A 11 11.99 9.89 17.11
CA ASP A 11 12.25 8.81 18.07
C ASP A 11 11.47 8.96 19.38
N LEU A 12 10.96 10.16 19.68
CA LEU A 12 10.10 10.40 20.85
C LEU A 12 8.62 10.16 20.54
N ALA A 13 8.26 9.94 19.28
CA ALA A 13 6.89 9.62 18.91
C ALA A 13 6.46 8.30 19.54
N ARG A 14 5.29 8.31 20.19
CA ARG A 14 4.78 7.17 20.98
C ARG A 14 3.76 6.31 20.24
N PHE A 15 3.61 6.53 18.94
CA PHE A 15 2.75 5.72 18.08
C PHE A 15 3.61 4.74 17.26
N PRO A 16 3.06 3.58 16.88
CA PRO A 16 3.82 2.59 16.14
C PRO A 16 4.23 3.13 14.76
N ARG A 17 5.44 2.76 14.33
CA ARG A 17 5.92 2.86 12.94
C ARG A 17 5.32 1.74 12.07
N PHE A 18 4.03 1.49 12.25
CA PHE A 18 3.25 0.48 11.52
C PHE A 18 1.93 1.09 11.04
N LEU A 19 1.60 0.90 9.77
CA LEU A 19 0.33 1.33 9.19
C LEU A 19 -0.25 0.23 8.29
N MET A 20 -1.52 -0.12 8.52
CA MET A 20 -2.27 -1.02 7.66
C MET A 20 -3.48 -0.29 7.08
N LEU A 21 -3.58 -0.26 5.75
CA LEU A 21 -4.70 0.35 5.03
C LEU A 21 -5.44 -0.75 4.27
N ASP A 22 -6.66 -1.04 4.69
CA ASP A 22 -7.55 -1.91 3.94
C ASP A 22 -8.50 -1.07 3.08
N ASN A 23 -8.82 -1.56 1.88
CA ASN A 23 -9.84 -0.99 1.01
C ASN A 23 -9.61 0.48 0.62
N VAL A 24 -8.42 0.80 0.11
CA VAL A 24 -8.07 2.18 -0.30
C VAL A 24 -8.90 2.73 -1.47
N GLU A 25 -9.69 1.87 -2.14
CA GLU A 25 -10.57 2.22 -3.25
C GLU A 25 -12.01 2.57 -2.85
N ASP A 26 -12.37 2.57 -1.57
CA ASP A 26 -13.76 2.75 -1.14
C ASP A 26 -14.40 4.05 -1.66
N LYS A 27 -15.73 4.02 -1.85
CA LYS A 27 -16.58 5.18 -2.23
C LYS A 27 -16.26 5.87 -3.57
N GLY A 28 -15.89 5.10 -4.59
CA GLY A 28 -15.79 5.61 -5.96
C GLY A 28 -14.41 6.17 -6.31
N MET A 29 -13.36 5.61 -5.70
CA MET A 29 -12.01 5.77 -6.23
C MET A 29 -11.96 5.22 -7.65
N THR A 30 -11.42 6.00 -8.58
CA THR A 30 -11.17 5.54 -9.95
C THR A 30 -9.78 4.91 -10.00
N GLU A 31 -9.55 4.03 -10.97
CA GLU A 31 -8.28 3.34 -11.16
C GLU A 31 -7.09 4.31 -11.17
N ASP A 32 -7.12 5.35 -12.03
CA ASP A 32 -6.05 6.35 -12.10
C ASP A 32 -5.75 7.04 -10.75
N ARG A 33 -6.79 7.28 -9.94
CA ARG A 33 -6.64 7.91 -8.62
C ARG A 33 -6.08 6.94 -7.60
N SER A 34 -6.52 5.68 -7.60
CA SER A 34 -5.94 4.64 -6.74
C SER A 34 -4.46 4.44 -7.08
N GLN A 35 -4.13 4.26 -8.35
CA GLN A 35 -2.75 4.09 -8.81
C GLN A 35 -1.88 5.31 -8.46
N ASN A 36 -2.41 6.53 -8.64
CA ASN A 36 -1.71 7.73 -8.20
C ASN A 36 -1.46 7.76 -6.69
N PHE A 37 -2.45 7.35 -5.90
CA PHE A 37 -2.29 7.24 -4.46
C PHE A 37 -1.19 6.23 -4.10
N GLN A 38 -1.17 5.06 -4.72
CA GLN A 38 -0.12 4.05 -4.53
C GLN A 38 1.28 4.61 -4.82
N ARG A 39 1.47 5.31 -5.95
CA ARG A 39 2.74 5.96 -6.28
C ARG A 39 3.17 7.00 -5.26
N VAL A 40 2.24 7.80 -4.75
CA VAL A 40 2.51 8.79 -3.69
C VAL A 40 2.92 8.10 -2.38
N ILE A 41 2.27 6.99 -2.01
CA ILE A 41 2.65 6.20 -0.84
C ILE A 41 4.09 5.69 -1.00
N VAL A 42 4.38 5.00 -2.11
CA VAL A 42 5.70 4.39 -2.37
C VAL A 42 6.78 5.46 -2.37
N ALA A 43 6.59 6.57 -3.10
CA ALA A 43 7.56 7.66 -3.12
C ALA A 43 7.81 8.28 -1.74
N ALA A 44 6.78 8.42 -0.90
CA ALA A 44 6.96 8.89 0.46
C ALA A 44 7.73 7.88 1.31
N CYS A 45 7.40 6.59 1.21
CA CYS A 45 8.05 5.51 1.94
C CYS A 45 9.53 5.36 1.53
N ASP A 46 9.84 5.31 0.24
CA ASP A 46 11.21 5.17 -0.27
C ASP A 46 12.13 6.33 0.14
N SER A 47 11.57 7.48 0.52
CA SER A 47 12.33 8.63 1.02
C SER A 47 12.74 8.52 2.50
N MET A 48 12.18 7.58 3.24
CA MET A 48 12.42 7.40 4.68
C MET A 48 13.61 6.47 4.93
N LYS A 49 14.34 6.70 6.03
CA LYS A 49 15.58 5.96 6.36
C LYS A 49 15.44 5.01 7.55
N ASP A 50 14.55 5.32 8.47
CA ASP A 50 14.34 4.54 9.70
C ASP A 50 13.43 3.34 9.44
N ASP A 51 13.46 2.35 10.34
CA ASP A 51 12.66 1.14 10.21
C ASP A 51 11.16 1.42 10.43
N TYR A 52 10.33 0.92 9.51
CA TYR A 52 8.87 0.95 9.60
C TYR A 52 8.25 -0.15 8.74
N GLN A 53 6.94 -0.33 8.85
CA GLN A 53 6.18 -1.19 7.95
C GLN A 53 4.85 -0.55 7.58
N LEU A 54 4.58 -0.49 6.27
CA LEU A 54 3.29 -0.06 5.74
C LEU A 54 2.76 -1.17 4.84
N ILE A 55 1.54 -1.62 5.12
CA ILE A 55 0.83 -2.61 4.30
C ILE A 55 -0.46 -1.96 3.81
N PHE A 56 -0.73 -2.05 2.52
CA PHE A 56 -2.04 -1.68 1.98
C PHE A 56 -2.55 -2.70 0.98
N THR A 57 -3.87 -2.86 0.92
CA THR A 57 -4.55 -3.71 -0.06
C THR A 57 -5.07 -2.85 -1.19
N THR A 58 -5.00 -3.37 -2.42
CA THR A 58 -5.58 -2.70 -3.60
C THR A 58 -6.15 -3.73 -4.57
N SER A 59 -7.29 -3.39 -5.15
CA SER A 59 -7.91 -4.11 -6.27
C SER A 59 -7.54 -3.53 -7.65
N MET A 60 -6.84 -2.40 -7.67
CA MET A 60 -6.52 -1.59 -8.86
C MET A 60 -5.03 -1.26 -8.87
N ILE A 61 -4.18 -2.30 -8.78
CA ILE A 61 -2.72 -2.15 -8.68
C ILE A 61 -2.16 -1.36 -9.88
N ASP A 62 -1.25 -0.43 -9.61
CA ASP A 62 -0.48 0.27 -10.63
C ASP A 62 0.37 -0.73 -11.43
N PRO A 63 0.31 -0.72 -12.78
CA PRO A 63 1.00 -1.72 -13.59
C PRO A 63 2.53 -1.77 -13.42
N GLU A 64 3.16 -0.67 -13.03
CA GLU A 64 4.60 -0.63 -12.76
C GLU A 64 4.90 -1.14 -11.35
N LEU A 65 4.08 -0.78 -10.37
CA LEU A 65 4.21 -1.34 -9.02
C LEU A 65 3.92 -2.84 -8.97
N ASN A 66 3.04 -3.36 -9.85
CA ASN A 66 2.76 -4.79 -9.95
C ASN A 66 3.98 -5.65 -10.36
N LYS A 67 5.04 -5.01 -10.87
CA LYS A 67 6.30 -5.66 -11.26
C LYS A 67 7.40 -5.49 -10.20
N SER A 68 7.11 -4.77 -9.12
CA SER A 68 8.07 -4.46 -8.06
C SER A 68 8.13 -5.56 -6.99
N GLU A 69 9.14 -5.45 -6.12
CA GLU A 69 9.30 -6.32 -4.95
C GLU A 69 8.31 -6.03 -3.81
N TYR A 70 7.52 -4.95 -3.91
CA TYR A 70 6.56 -4.56 -2.89
C TYR A 70 5.29 -5.44 -2.88
N VAL A 71 5.06 -6.22 -3.93
CA VAL A 71 3.84 -7.01 -4.08
C VAL A 71 3.98 -8.35 -3.36
N VAL A 72 2.99 -8.65 -2.51
CA VAL A 72 2.91 -9.92 -1.79
C VAL A 72 1.77 -10.76 -2.36
N GLY A 73 2.12 -11.92 -2.90
CA GLY A 73 1.16 -12.87 -3.46
C GLY A 73 0.70 -12.54 -4.89
N PRO A 74 -0.10 -13.42 -5.49
CA PRO A 74 -0.61 -13.24 -6.85
C PRO A 74 -1.69 -12.16 -6.94
N PHE A 75 -1.71 -11.43 -8.06
CA PHE A 75 -2.81 -10.56 -8.46
C PHE A 75 -3.91 -11.38 -9.14
N TYR A 76 -5.18 -11.10 -8.79
CA TYR A 76 -6.35 -11.76 -9.36
C TYR A 76 -7.20 -10.77 -10.14
N LYS A 77 -7.50 -11.09 -11.39
CA LYS A 77 -8.43 -10.32 -12.21
C LYS A 77 -9.87 -10.58 -11.76
N LYS A 78 -10.75 -9.64 -12.07
CA LYS A 78 -12.18 -9.81 -11.82
C LYS A 78 -12.69 -11.10 -12.48
N GLY A 79 -13.28 -11.98 -11.68
CA GLY A 79 -13.78 -13.29 -12.11
C GLY A 79 -12.80 -14.45 -11.89
N GLU A 80 -11.55 -14.18 -11.50
CA GLU A 80 -10.65 -15.20 -11.00
C GLU A 80 -10.97 -15.50 -9.53
N HIS A 81 -10.82 -16.77 -9.16
CA HIS A 81 -11.09 -17.24 -7.81
C HIS A 81 -9.82 -17.83 -7.20
N THR A 82 -9.61 -17.58 -5.91
CA THR A 82 -8.48 -18.11 -5.13
C THR A 82 -8.64 -19.58 -4.80
N LEU A 83 -9.88 -20.08 -4.77
CA LEU A 83 -10.18 -21.44 -4.37
C LEU A 83 -9.98 -22.40 -5.56
N GLN A 84 -8.91 -23.19 -5.51
CA GLN A 84 -8.70 -24.29 -6.46
C GLN A 84 -9.29 -25.57 -5.85
N PHE A 85 -10.30 -26.14 -6.51
CA PHE A 85 -10.75 -27.49 -6.19
C PHE A 85 -9.76 -28.47 -6.79
N MET A 86 -9.01 -29.16 -5.93
CA MET A 86 -8.20 -30.32 -6.30
C MET A 86 -9.08 -31.53 -6.57
#